data_AF-A0A845UEH3-F1
#
_entry.id   AF-A0A845UEH3-F1
#
_cell.length_a   1.000
_cell.length_b   1.000
_cell.length_c   1.000
_cell.angle_alpha   90.00
_cell.angle_beta   90.00
_cell.angle_gamma   90.00
#
_symmetry.space_group_name_H-M   'P 1'
#
loop_
_entity.id
_entity.type
_entity.pdbx_description
1 polymer ?
#
loop_
_entity_poly.entity_id
_entity_poly.type
_entity_poly.pdbx_seq_one_letter_code
_entity_poly.pdbx_strand_id
1 'polypeptide(L)'
;METTSAKQDRIGARVPHDVYETLCRAAELTGATVNQFLVQSALKEAHAVIEREDVIRLSPSGWNWLLDLVENPPEPNAKLKAAISRYRKTMRDDADTPFNWEP
;
A
#
# COMPACT_ATOMS: atom_id res chain seq x y z
N MET A 1 29.23 -21.24 -7.42
CA MET A 1 27.88 -21.09 -6.85
C MET A 1 27.96 -19.96 -5.84
N GLU A 2 27.59 -18.74 -6.25
CA GLU A 2 27.61 -17.59 -5.34
C GLU A 2 26.36 -17.65 -4.47
N THR A 3 26.55 -17.92 -3.17
CA THR A 3 25.48 -17.82 -2.19
C THR A 3 25.20 -16.35 -1.96
N THR A 4 24.11 -15.84 -2.54
CA THR A 4 23.62 -14.49 -2.25
C THR A 4 23.21 -14.46 -0.78
N SER A 5 24.09 -13.96 0.09
CA SER A 5 23.80 -13.75 1.51
C SER A 5 22.57 -12.84 1.61
N ALA A 6 21.49 -13.34 2.21
CA ALA A 6 20.27 -12.57 2.40
C ALA A 6 20.62 -11.32 3.22
N LYS A 7 20.41 -10.13 2.63
CA LYS A 7 20.56 -8.85 3.34
C LYS A 7 19.64 -8.87 4.55
N GLN A 8 20.22 -8.71 5.74
CA GLN A 8 19.49 -8.60 7.00
C GLN A 8 19.59 -7.16 7.49
N ASP A 9 18.44 -6.50 7.60
CA ASP A 9 18.34 -5.16 8.18
C ASP A 9 18.01 -5.25 9.67
N ARG A 10 18.56 -4.32 10.47
CA ARG A 10 18.34 -4.27 11.92
C ARG A 10 17.26 -3.25 12.27
N ILE A 11 16.29 -3.68 13.07
CA ILE A 11 15.25 -2.81 13.63
C ILE A 11 15.60 -2.58 15.11
N GLY A 12 15.74 -1.33 15.53
CA GLY A 12 16.06 -0.96 16.91
C GLY A 12 15.13 0.12 17.42
N ALA A 13 14.56 -0.08 18.62
CA ALA A 13 13.72 0.89 19.29
C ALA A 13 14.08 0.94 20.79
N ARG A 14 14.01 2.12 21.39
CA ARG A 14 14.10 2.30 22.84
C ARG A 14 12.70 2.38 23.40
N VAL A 15 12.40 1.54 24.38
CA VAL A 15 11.11 1.51 25.07
C VAL A 15 11.31 1.73 26.57
N PRO A 16 10.37 2.36 27.25
CA PRO A 16 10.36 2.41 28.71
C PRO A 16 10.21 1.00 29.33
N HIS A 17 10.57 0.85 30.60
CA HIS A 17 10.70 -0.46 31.25
C HIS A 17 9.36 -1.21 31.38
N ASP A 18 8.28 -0.50 31.70
CA ASP A 18 6.90 -1.02 31.79
C ASP A 18 6.40 -1.60 30.45
N VAL A 19 6.73 -0.93 29.34
CA VAL A 19 6.43 -1.43 27.99
C VAL A 19 7.24 -2.69 27.70
N TYR A 20 8.51 -2.71 28.09
CA TYR A 20 9.37 -3.89 27.91
C TYR A 20 8.83 -5.11 28.70
N GLU A 21 8.43 -4.94 29.96
CA GLU A 21 7.83 -6.02 30.76
C GLU A 21 6.55 -6.58 30.11
N THR A 22 5.72 -5.68 29.57
CA THR A 22 4.50 -6.08 28.84
C THR A 22 4.82 -6.92 27.61
N LEU A 23 5.83 -6.52 26.83
CA LEU A 23 6.30 -7.28 25.66
C LEU A 23 6.90 -8.63 26.05
N CYS A 24 7.67 -8.70 27.14
CA CYS A 24 8.20 -9.95 27.67
C CYS A 24 7.08 -10.91 28.04
N ARG A 25 6.08 -10.44 28.79
CA ARG A 25 4.94 -11.27 29.19
C ARG A 25 4.13 -11.76 27.99
N ALA A 26 3.91 -10.91 26.98
CA ALA A 26 3.23 -11.33 25.76
C ALA A 26 4.04 -12.38 24.98
N ALA A 27 5.36 -12.19 24.88
CA ALA A 27 6.25 -13.14 24.23
C ALA A 27 6.22 -14.51 24.92
N GLU A 28 6.28 -14.55 26.27
CA GLU A 28 6.14 -15.76 27.08
C GLU A 28 4.83 -16.50 26.80
N LEU A 29 3.70 -15.79 26.79
CA LEU A 29 2.38 -16.37 26.52
C LEU A 29 2.28 -16.97 25.12
N THR A 30 3.01 -16.42 24.16
CA THR A 30 3.06 -16.92 22.77
C THR A 30 4.13 -17.99 22.54
N GLY A 31 4.94 -18.32 23.55
CA GLY A 31 6.06 -19.26 23.43
C GLY A 31 7.19 -18.77 22.51
N ALA A 32 7.35 -17.44 22.39
CA ALA A 32 8.33 -16.81 21.52
C ALA A 32 9.33 -15.96 22.33
N THR A 33 10.49 -15.65 21.74
CA THR A 33 11.40 -14.64 22.31
C THR A 33 10.82 -13.24 22.10
N VAL A 34 11.25 -12.27 22.91
CA VAL A 34 10.80 -10.86 22.78
C VAL A 34 11.06 -10.30 21.39
N ASN A 35 12.23 -10.57 20.80
CA ASN A 35 12.55 -10.12 19.45
C ASN A 35 11.63 -10.76 18.41
N GLN A 36 11.36 -12.06 18.53
CA GLN A 36 10.46 -12.76 17.62
C GLN A 36 9.03 -12.21 17.74
N PHE A 37 8.53 -12.02 18.96
CA PHE A 37 7.22 -11.42 19.21
C PHE A 37 7.12 -10.00 18.62
N LEU A 38 8.17 -9.19 18.78
CA LEU A 38 8.23 -7.83 18.23
C LEU A 38 8.13 -7.84 16.70
N VAL A 39 8.93 -8.67 16.02
CA VAL A 39 8.92 -8.77 14.56
C VAL A 39 7.57 -9.28 14.05
N GLN A 40 7.00 -10.31 14.69
CA GLN A 40 5.69 -10.84 14.30
C GLN A 40 4.57 -9.82 14.49
N SER A 41 4.57 -9.11 15.61
CA SER A 41 3.56 -8.09 15.91
C SER A 41 3.68 -6.89 14.96
N ALA A 42 4.90 -6.43 14.70
CA ALA A 42 5.15 -5.35 13.76
C ALA A 42 4.74 -5.73 12.33
N LEU A 43 5.05 -6.95 11.89
CA LEU A 43 4.66 -7.44 10.57
C LEU A 43 3.14 -7.57 10.43
N LYS A 44 2.45 -8.06 11.46
CA LYS A 44 1.00 -8.14 11.49
C LYS A 44 0.35 -6.76 11.33
N GLU A 45 0.83 -5.77 12.08
CA GLU A 45 0.29 -4.40 11.98
C GLU A 45 0.64 -3.76 10.63
N ALA A 46 1.86 -3.98 10.12
CA ALA A 46 2.25 -3.50 8.81
C ALA A 46 1.33 -4.03 7.70
N HIS A 47 1.03 -5.34 7.71
CA HIS A 47 0.08 -5.92 6.76
C HIS A 47 -1.32 -5.33 6.91
N ALA A 48 -1.80 -5.12 8.14
CA ALA A 48 -3.12 -4.54 8.36
C ALA A 48 -3.23 -3.09 7.86
N VAL A 49 -2.16 -2.31 7.98
CA VAL A 49 -2.08 -0.93 7.46
C VAL A 49 -2.05 -0.94 5.93
N ILE A 50 -1.21 -1.77 5.32
CA ILE A 50 -1.11 -1.90 3.85
C ILE A 50 -2.46 -2.35 3.28
N GLU A 51 -3.06 -3.39 3.84
CA GLU A 51 -4.35 -3.90 3.38
C GLU A 51 -5.46 -2.84 3.50
N ARG A 52 -5.43 -2.00 4.54
CA ARG A 52 -6.42 -0.92 4.71
C ARG A 52 -6.33 0.13 3.60
N GLU A 53 -5.14 0.45 3.13
CA GLU A 53 -4.94 1.45 2.07
C GLU A 53 -5.18 0.84 0.67
N ASP A 54 -4.74 -0.40 0.45
CA ASP A 54 -4.78 -1.02 -0.87
C ASP A 54 -6.12 -1.72 -1.18
N VAL A 55 -6.91 -2.09 -0.16
CA VAL A 55 -8.15 -2.87 -0.35
C VAL A 55 -9.39 -1.98 -0.21
N ILE A 56 -10.09 -1.79 -1.33
CA ILE A 56 -11.43 -1.19 -1.35
C ILE A 56 -12.43 -2.24 -0.86
N ARG A 57 -12.84 -2.12 0.42
CA ARG A 57 -13.89 -2.98 1.00
C ARG A 57 -15.27 -2.47 0.60
N LEU A 58 -15.98 -3.25 -0.22
CA LEU A 58 -17.34 -2.95 -0.66
C LEU A 58 -18.37 -3.77 0.11
N SER A 59 -19.55 -3.18 0.37
CA SER A 59 -20.71 -3.96 0.81
C SER A 59 -21.17 -4.90 -0.31
N PRO A 60 -21.95 -5.95 -0.02
CA PRO A 60 -22.51 -6.81 -1.07
C PRO A 60 -23.28 -6.03 -2.15
N SER A 61 -24.01 -5.00 -1.74
CA SER A 61 -24.71 -4.10 -2.67
C SER A 61 -23.76 -3.24 -3.52
N GLY A 62 -22.68 -2.73 -2.92
CA GLY A 62 -21.65 -1.98 -3.65
C GLY A 62 -20.84 -2.85 -4.61
N TRP A 63 -20.62 -4.12 -4.25
CA TRP A 63 -19.96 -5.09 -5.12
C TRP A 63 -20.82 -5.41 -6.35
N ASN A 64 -22.11 -5.67 -6.17
CA ASN A 64 -23.02 -5.92 -7.30
C ASN A 64 -23.09 -4.71 -8.24
N TRP A 65 -23.19 -3.50 -7.68
CA TRP A 65 -23.15 -2.27 -8.47
C TRP A 65 -21.84 -2.10 -9.26
N LEU A 66 -20.70 -2.40 -8.64
CA LEU A 66 -19.41 -2.36 -9.33
C LEU A 66 -19.32 -3.43 -10.42
N LEU A 67 -19.80 -4.64 -10.14
CA LEU A 67 -19.79 -5.76 -11.09
C LEU A 67 -20.65 -5.43 -12.31
N ASP A 68 -21.86 -4.91 -12.10
CA ASP A 68 -22.75 -4.46 -13.17
C ASP A 68 -22.08 -3.41 -14.06
N LEU A 69 -21.33 -2.47 -13.46
CA LEU A 69 -20.57 -1.44 -14.19
C LEU A 69 -19.39 -2.00 -14.99
N VAL A 70 -18.75 -3.08 -14.52
CA VAL A 70 -17.63 -3.73 -15.22
C VAL A 70 -18.14 -4.61 -16.36
N GLU A 71 -19.23 -5.34 -16.14
CA GLU A 71 -19.82 -6.23 -17.15
C GLU A 71 -20.57 -5.45 -18.23
N ASN A 72 -21.27 -4.37 -17.85
CA ASN A 72 -22.03 -3.51 -18.76
C ASN A 72 -21.58 -2.05 -18.63
N PRO A 73 -20.41 -1.71 -19.21
CA PRO A 73 -19.89 -0.35 -19.11
C PRO A 73 -20.83 0.65 -19.80
N PRO A 74 -21.36 1.65 -19.10
CA PRO A 74 -22.23 2.66 -19.69
C PRO A 74 -21.45 3.59 -20.62
N GLU A 75 -22.14 4.20 -21.58
CA GLU A 75 -21.49 5.14 -22.49
C GLU A 75 -20.87 6.34 -21.75
N PRO A 76 -19.66 6.80 -22.15
CA PRO A 76 -19.02 7.96 -21.54
C PRO A 76 -19.90 9.22 -21.64
N ASN A 77 -20.12 9.86 -20.50
CA ASN A 77 -20.89 11.10 -20.46
C ASN A 77 -20.16 12.26 -21.19
N ALA A 78 -20.90 13.31 -21.58
CA ALA A 78 -20.34 14.43 -22.33
C ALA A 78 -19.19 15.14 -21.60
N LYS A 79 -19.24 15.21 -20.26
CA LYS A 79 -18.18 15.80 -19.43
C LYS A 79 -16.89 14.97 -19.46
N LEU A 80 -17.00 13.64 -19.41
CA LEU A 80 -15.88 12.70 -19.49
C LEU A 80 -15.25 12.73 -20.88
N LYS A 81 -16.07 12.78 -21.94
CA LYS A 81 -15.59 13.00 -23.32
C LYS A 81 -14.78 14.31 -23.43
N ALA A 82 -15.31 15.42 -22.89
CA ALA A 82 -14.60 16.69 -22.89
C ALA A 82 -13.30 16.67 -22.06
N ALA A 83 -13.29 15.98 -20.91
CA ALA A 83 -12.10 15.82 -20.08
C ALA A 83 -11.02 15.00 -20.79
N ILE A 84 -11.40 13.89 -21.44
CA ILE A 84 -10.48 13.07 -22.26
C ILE A 84 -9.90 13.90 -23.41
N SER A 85 -10.71 14.71 -24.10
CA SER A 85 -10.22 15.60 -25.15
C SER A 85 -9.22 16.64 -24.64
N ARG A 86 -9.44 17.20 -23.44
CA ARG A 86 -8.49 18.13 -22.79
C ARG A 86 -7.19 17.43 -22.43
N TYR A 87 -7.26 16.27 -21.77
CA TYR A 87 -6.10 15.47 -21.38
C TYR A 87 -5.25 15.05 -22.58
N ARG A 88 -5.90 14.62 -23.67
CA ARG A 88 -5.19 14.28 -24.92
C ARG A 88 -4.51 15.48 -25.55
N LYS A 89 -5.08 16.68 -25.42
CA LYS A 89 -4.46 17.91 -25.93
C LYS A 89 -3.20 18.25 -25.14
N THR A 90 -3.26 18.21 -23.81
CA THR A 90 -2.09 18.48 -22.96
C THR A 90 -0.97 17.44 -23.14
N MET A 91 -1.29 16.15 -23.23
CA MET A 91 -0.28 15.11 -23.53
C MET A 91 0.40 15.29 -24.89
N ARG A 92 -0.31 15.87 -25.88
CA ARG A 92 0.24 16.12 -27.21
C ARG A 92 1.15 17.34 -27.22
N ASP A 93 0.86 18.32 -26.37
CA ASP A 93 1.71 19.51 -26.18
C ASP A 93 3.04 19.14 -25.47
N ASP A 94 3.04 18.17 -24.55
CA ASP A 94 4.26 17.68 -23.87
C ASP A 94 5.19 16.85 -24.78
N ALA A 95 4.66 16.19 -25.82
CA ALA A 95 5.45 15.37 -26.74
C ALA A 95 6.23 16.20 -27.80
N ASP A 96 5.80 17.44 -28.05
CA ASP A 96 6.43 18.35 -29.01
C ASP A 96 7.27 19.45 -28.34
N THR A 97 7.41 19.44 -27.01
CA THR A 97 8.30 20.36 -26.31
C THR A 97 9.64 19.65 -26.02
N PRO A 98 10.73 19.93 -26.76
CA PRO A 98 12.05 19.51 -26.31
C PRO A 98 12.29 20.18 -24.96
N PHE A 99 12.49 19.36 -23.92
CA PHE A 99 12.84 19.83 -22.58
C PHE A 99 14.11 20.69 -22.67
N ASN A 100 13.93 22.01 -22.75
CA ASN A 100 15.04 22.96 -22.80
C ASN A 100 15.37 23.38 -21.36
N TRP A 101 16.24 22.59 -20.74
CA TRP A 101 16.89 22.93 -19.49
C TRP A 101 18.07 23.84 -19.78
N GLU A 102 18.04 25.07 -19.27
CA GLU A 102 19.22 25.93 -19.18
C GLU A 102 19.69 26.00 -17.71
N PRO A 103 20.99 25.82 -17.43
CA PRO A 103 21.55 25.73 -16.08
C PRO A 103 21.55 27.06 -15.31
#